data_AF-A0A3G8R2B8-F1
#
_entry.id   AF-A0A3G8R2B8-F1
#
_cell.length_a   1.000
_cell.length_b   1.000
_cell.length_c   1.000
_cell.angle_alpha   90.00
_cell.angle_beta   90.00
_cell.angle_gamma   90.00
#
_symmetry.space_group_name_H-M   'P 1'
#
loop_
_entity.id
_entity.type
_entity.pdbx_description
1 polymer ?
#
loop_
_entity_poly.entity_id
_entity_poly.type
_entity_poly.pdbx_seq_one_letter_code
_entity_poly.pdbx_strand_id
1 'polypeptide(L)'
;MPHVKGEALSFTVRIKTAVKLNENSVISSEFLKELFIRTAKETVQDEIKKIVLQSLSKLQKEMKADVAGFGSKVKVNYPAYWDRVKDNWQDTFSEIPIDVRVEVQIERTGAYTKGEGA
;
A
#
# COMPACT_ATOMS: atom_id res chain seq x y z
N MET A 1 -3.54 -4.61 -9.12
CA MET A 1 -3.60 -5.70 -10.11
C MET A 1 -4.99 -6.31 -10.06
N PRO A 2 -5.75 -6.30 -11.17
CA PRO A 2 -7.03 -6.98 -11.25
C PRO A 2 -6.84 -8.49 -11.36
N HIS A 3 -7.80 -9.27 -10.85
CA HIS A 3 -7.90 -10.71 -10.98
C HIS A 3 -9.33 -11.09 -11.34
N VAL A 4 -9.51 -11.84 -12.42
CA VAL A 4 -10.83 -12.35 -12.85
C VAL A 4 -10.86 -13.87 -12.69
N LYS A 5 -11.86 -14.38 -11.96
CA LYS A 5 -12.15 -15.81 -11.85
C LYS A 5 -13.61 -16.04 -12.22
N GLY A 6 -13.86 -16.50 -13.44
CA GLY A 6 -15.21 -16.56 -13.99
C GLY A 6 -15.80 -15.15 -14.08
N GLU A 7 -16.87 -14.90 -13.32
CA GLU A 7 -17.54 -13.60 -13.24
C GLU A 7 -17.03 -12.72 -12.09
N ALA A 8 -16.29 -13.28 -11.13
CA ALA A 8 -15.80 -12.55 -9.98
C ALA A 8 -14.53 -11.75 -10.33
N LEU A 9 -14.59 -10.43 -10.10
CA LEU A 9 -13.46 -9.52 -10.19
C LEU A 9 -12.98 -9.14 -8.79
N SER A 10 -11.67 -9.17 -8.57
CA SER A 10 -11.03 -8.71 -7.34
C SER A 10 -9.73 -7.97 -7.66
N PHE A 11 -9.19 -7.23 -6.69
CA PHE A 11 -7.92 -6.53 -6.86
C PHE A 11 -6.93 -6.84 -5.75
N THR A 12 -5.65 -6.84 -6.11
CA THR A 12 -4.56 -6.64 -5.15
C THR A 12 -3.92 -5.27 -5.36
N VAL A 13 -3.93 -4.43 -4.34
CA VAL A 13 -3.15 -3.19 -4.28
C VAL A 13 -1.87 -3.48 -3.52
N ARG A 14 -0.72 -3.30 -4.18
CA ARG A 14 0.60 -3.47 -3.55
C ARG A 14 1.25 -2.12 -3.39
N ILE A 15 1.64 -1.79 -2.16
CA ILE A 15 2.34 -0.56 -1.81
C ILE A 15 3.71 -0.97 -1.29
N LYS A 16 4.75 -0.42 -1.91
CA LYS A 16 6.13 -0.56 -1.46
C LYS A 16 6.67 0.82 -1.18
N THR A 17 7.22 1.02 0.01
CA THR A 17 7.79 2.32 0.40
C THR A 17 9.06 2.13 1.21
N ALA A 18 9.99 3.07 1.07
CA ALA A 18 11.20 3.15 1.87
C ALA A 18 11.10 4.36 2.80
N VAL A 19 11.39 4.16 4.08
CA VAL A 19 11.40 5.20 5.11
C VAL A 19 12.82 5.39 5.58
N LYS A 20 13.32 6.62 5.49
CA LYS A 20 14.61 7.00 6.07
C LYS A 20 14.42 7.27 7.55
N LEU A 21 15.16 6.55 8.37
CA LEU A 21 15.10 6.72 9.82
C LEU A 21 16.41 7.33 10.30
N ASN A 22 16.31 8.52 10.90
CA ASN A 22 17.43 9.23 11.52
C ASN A 22 17.54 8.79 12.99
N GLU A 23 18.46 7.88 13.28
CA GLU A 23 18.74 7.46 14.66
C GLU A 23 19.54 8.55 15.39
N ASN A 24 18.89 9.37 16.21
CA ASN A 24 19.55 10.26 17.19
C ASN A 24 19.61 9.65 18.61
N SER A 25 19.24 8.38 18.75
CA SER A 25 19.00 7.74 20.04
C SER A 25 20.24 6.98 20.55
N VAL A 26 20.73 7.35 21.74
CA VAL A 26 21.76 6.60 22.48
C VAL A 26 21.13 5.32 23.05
N ILE A 27 20.80 4.35 22.21
CA ILE A 27 20.34 3.03 22.63
C ILE A 27 21.58 2.13 22.75
N SER A 28 21.87 1.70 23.97
CA SER A 28 23.12 1.06 24.36
C SER A 28 23.31 -0.39 23.88
N SER A 29 22.32 -0.99 23.19
CA SER A 29 22.45 -2.34 22.63
C SER A 29 21.88 -2.46 21.21
N GLU A 30 22.56 -3.25 20.38
CA GLU A 30 22.14 -3.52 18.99
C GLU A 30 20.79 -4.26 18.94
N PHE A 31 20.51 -5.12 19.92
CA PHE A 31 19.23 -5.82 20.05
C PHE A 31 18.04 -4.87 20.23
N LEU A 32 18.19 -3.82 21.06
CA LEU A 32 17.13 -2.83 21.27
C LEU A 32 16.90 -1.96 20.02
N LYS A 33 17.95 -1.70 19.22
CA LYS A 33 17.81 -1.03 17.93
C LYS A 33 17.04 -1.89 16.93
N GLU A 34 17.37 -3.18 16.81
CA GLU A 34 16.66 -4.09 15.90
C GLU A 34 15.17 -4.21 16.28
N LEU A 35 14.86 -4.32 17.58
CA LEU A 35 13.48 -4.36 18.06
C LEU A 35 12.75 -3.05 17.72
N PHE A 36 13.38 -1.89 17.93
CA PHE A 36 12.82 -0.60 17.59
C PHE A 36 12.54 -0.45 16.09
N ILE A 37 13.50 -0.82 15.23
CA ILE A 37 13.35 -0.76 13.77
C ILE A 37 12.21 -1.67 13.31
N ARG A 38 12.13 -2.89 13.87
CA ARG A 38 11.03 -3.81 13.56
C ARG A 38 9.67 -3.23 13.96
N THR A 39 9.54 -2.71 15.19
CA THR A 39 8.29 -2.11 15.66
C THR A 39 7.90 -0.87 14.84
N ALA A 40 8.87 -0.02 14.49
CA ALA A 40 8.63 1.14 13.62
C ALA A 40 8.13 0.71 12.24
N LYS A 41 8.75 -0.32 11.65
CA LYS A 41 8.32 -0.90 10.37
C LYS A 41 6.89 -1.41 10.40
N GLU A 42 6.55 -2.21 11.41
CA GLU A 42 5.20 -2.76 11.60
C GLU A 42 4.17 -1.63 11.79
N THR A 43 4.48 -0.64 12.62
CA THR A 43 3.59 0.51 12.89
C THR A 43 3.30 1.32 11.62
N VAL A 44 4.34 1.64 10.84
CA VAL A 44 4.17 2.39 9.58
C VAL A 44 3.39 1.58 8.55
N GLN A 45 3.64 0.27 8.46
CA GLN A 45 2.94 -0.62 7.55
C GLN A 45 1.43 -0.66 7.86
N ASP A 46 1.08 -0.78 9.14
CA ASP A 46 -0.30 -0.84 9.60
C ASP A 46 -1.03 0.49 9.40
N GLU A 47 -0.37 1.62 9.67
CA GLU A 47 -0.98 2.94 9.49
C GLU A 47 -1.24 3.23 8.00
N ILE A 48 -0.30 2.94 7.11
CA ILE A 48 -0.51 3.05 5.66
C ILE A 48 -1.67 2.16 5.22
N LYS A 49 -1.70 0.90 5.68
CA LYS A 49 -2.77 -0.04 5.32
C LYS A 49 -4.13 0.48 5.77
N LYS A 50 -4.22 1.00 7.00
CA LYS A 50 -5.44 1.57 7.57
C LYS A 50 -5.94 2.77 6.76
N ILE A 51 -5.06 3.73 6.46
CA ILE A 51 -5.41 4.90 5.65
C ILE A 51 -5.96 4.48 4.29
N VAL A 52 -5.26 3.57 3.61
CA VAL A 52 -5.67 3.09 2.28
C VAL A 52 -7.01 2.37 2.34
N LEU A 53 -7.24 1.50 3.32
CA LEU A 53 -8.52 0.81 3.49
C LEU A 53 -9.67 1.79 3.80
N GLN A 54 -9.43 2.81 4.62
CA GLN A 54 -10.41 3.86 4.89
C GLN A 54 -10.75 4.67 3.64
N SER A 55 -9.74 5.08 2.85
CA SER A 55 -9.95 5.77 1.59
C SER A 55 -10.73 4.91 0.58
N LEU A 56 -10.36 3.63 0.45
CA LEU A 56 -11.08 2.69 -0.43
C LEU A 56 -12.53 2.49 0.03
N SER A 57 -12.77 2.37 1.33
CA SER A 57 -14.12 2.27 1.89
C SER A 57 -14.98 3.47 1.49
N LYS A 58 -14.45 4.69 1.61
CA LYS A 58 -15.16 5.91 1.18
C LYS A 58 -15.44 5.91 -0.31
N LEU A 59 -14.43 5.59 -1.13
CA LEU A 59 -14.57 5.53 -2.59
C LEU A 59 -15.61 4.48 -3.04
N GLN A 60 -15.62 3.30 -2.41
CA GLN A 60 -16.54 2.21 -2.77
C GLN A 60 -17.94 2.36 -2.19
N LYS A 61 -18.09 2.82 -0.94
CA LYS A 61 -19.38 2.77 -0.22
C LYS A 61 -20.11 4.09 -0.17
N GLU A 62 -19.38 5.20 -0.02
CA GLU A 62 -19.98 6.52 0.12
C GLU A 62 -20.08 7.23 -1.23
N MET A 63 -18.98 7.19 -2.00
CA MET A 63 -18.90 7.92 -3.27
C MET A 63 -19.31 7.09 -4.47
N LYS A 64 -19.20 5.75 -4.38
CA LYS A 64 -19.35 4.82 -5.52
C LYS A 64 -18.61 5.30 -6.77
N ALA A 65 -17.37 5.74 -6.57
CA ALA A 65 -16.61 6.44 -7.59
C ALA A 65 -15.20 5.88 -7.72
N ASP A 66 -14.89 5.36 -8.91
CA ASP A 66 -13.53 4.92 -9.26
C ASP A 66 -12.62 6.10 -9.61
N VAL A 67 -12.22 6.86 -8.59
CA VAL A 67 -11.28 8.00 -8.74
C VAL A 67 -9.84 7.51 -8.92
N ALA A 68 -9.52 6.32 -8.40
CA ALA A 68 -8.16 5.78 -8.41
C ALA A 68 -7.79 5.00 -9.70
N GLY A 69 -8.74 4.81 -10.62
CA GLY A 69 -8.49 4.25 -11.96
C GLY A 69 -8.44 2.72 -12.02
N PHE A 70 -9.18 2.03 -11.16
CA PHE A 70 -9.32 0.57 -11.16
C PHE A 70 -9.89 0.04 -12.48
N GLY A 71 -10.91 0.69 -13.03
CA GLY A 71 -11.59 0.33 -14.28
C GLY A 71 -10.67 0.43 -15.48
N SER A 72 -9.78 1.42 -15.48
CA SER A 72 -8.73 1.52 -16.50
C SER A 72 -7.81 0.29 -16.49
N LYS A 73 -7.49 -0.25 -15.30
CA LYS A 73 -6.72 -1.50 -15.21
C LYS A 73 -7.53 -2.70 -15.69
N VAL A 74 -8.83 -2.79 -15.41
CA VAL A 74 -9.68 -3.86 -15.97
C VAL A 74 -9.74 -3.79 -17.48
N LYS A 75 -9.99 -2.60 -18.05
CA LYS A 75 -10.05 -2.38 -19.49
C LYS A 75 -8.79 -2.87 -20.21
N VAL A 76 -7.62 -2.59 -19.65
CA VAL A 76 -6.34 -3.00 -20.23
C VAL A 76 -6.07 -4.50 -20.08
N ASN A 77 -6.37 -5.10 -18.93
CA ASN A 77 -5.99 -6.48 -18.64
C ASN A 77 -7.06 -7.51 -19.04
N TYR A 78 -8.33 -7.10 -19.06
CA TYR A 78 -9.50 -7.95 -19.27
C TYR A 78 -10.56 -7.22 -20.13
N PRO A 79 -10.27 -6.89 -21.40
CA PRO A 79 -11.17 -6.11 -22.25
C PRO A 79 -12.55 -6.75 -22.41
N ALA A 80 -12.62 -8.07 -22.58
CA ALA A 80 -13.89 -8.80 -22.67
C ALA A 80 -14.72 -8.74 -21.38
N TYR A 81 -14.07 -8.68 -20.21
CA TYR A 81 -14.77 -8.46 -18.94
C TYR A 81 -15.27 -7.02 -18.86
N TRP A 82 -14.39 -6.07 -19.20
CA TRP A 82 -14.70 -4.65 -19.20
C TRP A 82 -15.94 -4.33 -20.06
N ASP A 83 -16.04 -4.90 -21.26
CA ASP A 83 -17.19 -4.66 -22.14
C ASP A 83 -18.54 -5.07 -21.52
N ARG A 84 -18.56 -6.01 -20.57
CA ARG A 84 -19.77 -6.43 -19.87
C ARG A 84 -20.15 -5.53 -18.70
N VAL A 85 -19.17 -4.86 -18.08
CA VAL A 85 -19.36 -4.11 -16.82
C VAL A 85 -19.18 -2.60 -16.98
N LYS A 86 -18.75 -2.11 -18.14
CA LYS A 86 -18.41 -0.70 -18.35
C LYS A 86 -19.59 0.25 -18.11
N ASP A 87 -20.80 -0.17 -18.47
CA ASP A 87 -22.00 0.67 -18.38
C ASP A 87 -22.49 0.80 -16.94
N ASN A 88 -22.21 -0.19 -16.09
CA ASN A 88 -22.53 -0.22 -14.66
C ASN A 88 -21.26 -0.29 -13.79
N TRP A 89 -20.17 0.32 -14.26
CA TRP A 89 -18.85 0.16 -13.64
C TRP A 89 -18.83 0.66 -12.19
N GLN A 90 -19.53 1.76 -11.89
CA GLN A 90 -19.53 2.34 -10.55
C GLN A 90 -20.18 1.42 -9.50
N ASP A 91 -21.28 0.76 -9.86
CA ASP A 91 -21.92 -0.23 -9.00
C ASP A 91 -21.05 -1.48 -8.85
N THR A 92 -20.49 -1.96 -9.97
CA THR A 92 -19.53 -3.08 -9.93
C THR A 92 -18.36 -2.76 -9.00
N PHE A 93 -17.72 -1.60 -9.16
CA PHE A 93 -16.58 -1.15 -8.36
C PHE A 93 -16.91 -1.08 -6.86
N SER A 94 -18.13 -0.68 -6.51
CA SER A 94 -18.60 -0.55 -5.12
C SER A 94 -18.60 -1.87 -4.34
N GLU A 95 -18.60 -3.01 -5.04
CA GLU A 95 -18.69 -4.36 -4.45
C GLU A 95 -17.41 -5.19 -4.60
N ILE A 96 -16.45 -4.72 -5.41
CA ILE A 96 -15.21 -5.45 -5.69
C ILE A 96 -14.40 -5.67 -4.40
N PRO A 97 -13.98 -6.92 -4.10
CA PRO A 97 -13.02 -7.19 -3.05
C PRO A 97 -11.63 -6.64 -3.41
N ILE A 98 -11.03 -5.87 -2.50
CA ILE A 98 -9.69 -5.28 -2.65
C ILE A 98 -8.78 -5.75 -1.51
N ASP A 99 -7.74 -6.51 -1.86
CA ASP A 99 -6.65 -6.94 -0.97
C ASP A 99 -5.52 -5.91 -0.99
N VAL A 100 -5.23 -5.28 0.15
CA VAL A 100 -4.17 -4.27 0.31
C VAL A 100 -2.97 -4.89 1.00
N ARG A 101 -1.83 -4.89 0.29
CA ARG A 101 -0.53 -5.35 0.79
C ARG A 101 0.44 -4.20 0.85
N VAL A 102 0.95 -3.92 2.04
CA VAL A 102 1.93 -2.86 2.29
C VAL A 102 3.25 -3.53 2.69
N GLU A 103 4.34 -3.08 2.09
CA GLU A 103 5.71 -3.48 2.42
C GLU A 103 6.52 -2.23 2.68
N VAL A 104 7.03 -2.10 3.91
CA VAL A 104 7.89 -0.97 4.32
C VAL A 104 9.33 -1.45 4.44
N GLN A 105 10.24 -0.71 3.84
CA GLN A 105 11.68 -0.87 4.02
C GLN A 105 12.20 0.30 4.84
N ILE A 106 13.07 0.05 5.81
CA ILE A 106 13.73 1.12 6.58
C ILE A 106 15.15 1.26 6.07
N GLU A 107 15.47 2.45 5.57
CA GLU A 107 16.81 2.84 5.17
C GLU A 107 17.48 3.55 6.35
N ARG A 108 18.57 2.95 6.87
CA ARG A 108 19.38 3.56 7.93
C ARG A 108 20.36 4.54 7.29
N THR A 109 20.21 5.83 7.59
CA THR A 109 21.26 6.80 7.27
C THR A 109 22.22 6.85 8.44
N GLY A 110 23.33 6.11 8.36
CA GLY A 110 24.39 6.21 9.34
C GLY A 110 25.01 7.61 9.31
N ALA A 111 24.96 8.33 10.43
CA ALA A 111 25.83 9.47 10.66
C ALA A 111 27.25 8.94 10.91
N TYR A 112 27.94 8.51 9.86
CA TYR A 112 29.39 8.49 9.86
C TYR A 112 29.86 9.91 9.60
N THR A 113 29.81 10.77 10.62
CA THR A 113 30.76 11.87 10.67
C THR A 113 32.12 11.22 10.90
N LYS A 114 32.83 10.94 9.81
CA LYS A 114 34.28 10.75 9.84
C LYS A 114 34.87 12.09 10.30
N GLY A 115 34.96 12.25 11.61
CA GLY A 115 35.77 13.27 12.24
C GLY A 115 37.25 12.94 12.00
N GLU A 116 37.91 13.88 11.34
CA GLU A 116 39.32 14.24 11.53
C GLU A 116 40.36 13.18 11.18
N GLY A 117 40.94 13.36 9.99
CA GLY A 117 42.36 13.06 9.83
C GLY A 117 43.17 14.06 10.65
N ALA A 118 43.97 13.52 11.57
CA ALA A 118 45.15 14.15 12.13
C ALA A 118 46.24 13.07 12.19
#